data_AF-A0A7L1P9L4-F1
#
_entry.id   AF-A0A7L1P9L4-F1
#
_cell.length_a   1.000
_cell.length_b   1.000
_cell.length_c   1.000
_cell.angle_alpha   90.00
_cell.angle_beta   90.00
_cell.angle_gamma   90.00
#
_symmetry.space_group_name_H-M   'P 1'
#
loop_
_entity.id
_entity.type
_entity.pdbx_description
1 polymer ?
#
loop_
_entity_poly.entity_id
_entity_poly.type
_entity_poly.pdbx_seq_one_letter_code
_entity_poly.pdbx_strand_id
1 'polypeptide(L)'
;QLGFNIRGGKASQLGIFISKVIPDSDAHRAGLQEGDQVLSVNDVDFQDIEHSKAVEILKTAREITMRVRYFPYNYQRQKERTVH
;
A
#
# COMPACT_ATOMS: atom_id res chain seq x y z
N GLN A 1 -5.24 0.86 -14.36
CA GLN A 1 -5.16 -0.05 -13.19
C GLN A 1 -3.72 -0.02 -12.72
N LEU A 2 -3.44 0.11 -11.42
CA LEU A 2 -2.08 0.43 -10.92
C LEU A 2 -1.11 -0.76 -10.87
N GLY A 3 -1.57 -1.98 -11.13
CA GLY A 3 -0.71 -3.17 -11.05
C GLY A 3 -0.52 -3.71 -9.63
N PHE A 4 -1.19 -3.16 -8.61
CA PHE A 4 -1.12 -3.68 -7.24
C PHE A 4 -2.43 -3.43 -6.49
N ASN A 5 -2.62 -4.17 -5.40
CA ASN A 5 -3.68 -3.96 -4.43
C ASN A 5 -3.08 -3.44 -3.12
N ILE A 6 -3.85 -2.64 -2.40
CA ILE A 6 -3.54 -2.20 -1.04
C ILE A 6 -4.48 -2.83 -0.03
N ARG A 7 -4.13 -2.73 1.25
CA ARG A 7 -5.01 -2.99 2.38
C ARG A 7 -4.60 -2.14 3.57
N GLY A 8 -5.41 -2.14 4.62
CA GLY A 8 -5.07 -1.47 5.87
C GLY A 8 -5.61 -0.06 5.94
N GLY A 9 -4.78 0.85 6.44
CA GLY A 9 -5.13 2.24 6.73
C GLY A 9 -5.30 2.48 8.22
N LYS A 10 -5.67 3.72 8.57
CA LYS A 10 -5.73 4.23 9.94
C LYS A 10 -6.48 3.32 10.91
N ALA A 11 -7.64 2.80 10.52
CA ALA A 11 -8.44 1.88 11.34
C ALA A 11 -7.68 0.61 11.78
N SER A 12 -6.68 0.16 11.01
CA SER A 12 -5.86 -1.01 11.37
C SER A 12 -4.76 -0.71 12.39
N GLN A 13 -4.44 0.57 12.63
CA GLN A 13 -3.30 1.06 13.43
C GLN A 13 -1.92 0.56 12.97
N LEU A 14 -1.83 -0.03 11.77
CA LEU A 14 -0.59 -0.59 11.22
C LEU A 14 -0.14 0.12 9.92
N GLY A 15 -1.02 0.91 9.30
CA GLY A 15 -0.74 1.65 8.06
C GLY A 15 -1.24 0.94 6.79
N ILE A 16 -0.87 1.48 5.63
CA ILE A 16 -1.22 0.95 4.31
C ILE A 16 -0.13 -0.02 3.83
N PHE A 17 -0.55 -1.20 3.35
CA PHE A 17 0.36 -2.20 2.81
C PHE A 17 -0.03 -2.68 1.42
N ILE A 18 0.98 -3.06 0.64
CA ILE A 18 0.80 -3.78 -0.62
C ILE A 18 0.38 -5.22 -0.33
N SER A 19 -0.81 -5.56 -0.81
CA SER A 19 -1.45 -6.86 -0.56
C SER A 19 -1.28 -7.86 -1.70
N LYS A 20 -1.01 -7.35 -2.91
CA LYS A 20 -0.74 -8.12 -4.12
C LYS A 20 -0.08 -7.21 -5.15
N VAL A 21 0.84 -7.76 -5.93
CA VAL A 21 1.39 -7.11 -7.12
C VAL A 21 1.06 -8.00 -8.33
N ILE A 22 0.63 -7.39 -9.42
CA ILE A 22 0.30 -8.06 -10.68
C ILE A 22 1.61 -8.30 -11.43
N PRO A 23 1.92 -9.55 -11.81
CA PRO A 23 3.09 -9.84 -12.64
C PRO A 23 3.11 -9.00 -13.91
N ASP A 24 4.31 -8.63 -14.34
CA ASP A 24 4.58 -7.79 -15.53
C ASP A 24 3.84 -6.44 -15.58
N SER A 25 3.34 -5.95 -14.44
CA SER A 25 2.88 -4.58 -14.30
C SER A 25 4.04 -3.62 -14.07
N ASP A 26 3.79 -2.32 -14.18
CA ASP A 26 4.80 -1.30 -13.90
C ASP A 26 5.21 -1.30 -12.43
N ALA A 27 4.27 -1.60 -11.51
CA ALA A 27 4.56 -1.80 -10.11
C ALA A 27 5.51 -2.99 -9.86
N HIS A 28 5.31 -4.10 -10.58
CA HIS A 28 6.22 -5.25 -10.52
C HIS A 28 7.61 -4.89 -11.05
N ARG A 29 7.69 -4.21 -12.20
CA ARG A 29 8.96 -3.76 -12.79
C ARG A 29 9.69 -2.73 -11.91
N ALA A 30 8.96 -1.94 -11.14
CA ALA A 30 9.52 -1.01 -10.15
C ALA A 30 10.02 -1.70 -8.87
N GLY A 31 9.84 -3.02 -8.73
CA GLY A 31 10.29 -3.79 -7.57
C GLY A 31 9.35 -3.75 -6.37
N LEU A 32 8.12 -3.25 -6.56
CA LEU A 32 7.09 -3.30 -5.53
C LEU A 32 6.73 -4.76 -5.23
N GLN A 33 6.54 -5.09 -3.96
CA GLN A 33 6.23 -6.45 -3.54
C GLN A 33 5.20 -6.50 -2.41
N GLU A 34 4.60 -7.68 -2.24
CA GLU A 34 3.73 -7.97 -1.12
C GLU A 34 4.47 -7.78 0.22
N GLY A 35 3.84 -7.07 1.16
CA GLY A 35 4.44 -6.77 2.46
C GLY A 35 5.23 -5.45 2.53
N ASP A 36 5.33 -4.72 1.43
CA ASP A 36 5.76 -3.33 1.47
C ASP A 36 4.71 -2.46 2.19
N GLN A 37 5.18 -1.69 3.17
CA GLN A 37 4.41 -0.60 3.77
C GLN A 37 4.58 0.66 2.93
N VAL A 38 3.47 1.32 2.59
CA VAL A 38 3.49 2.61 1.90
C VAL A 38 3.67 3.71 2.94
N LEU A 39 4.78 4.46 2.83
CA LEU A 39 5.11 5.56 3.74
C LEU A 39 4.61 6.89 3.19
N SER A 40 4.75 7.11 1.88
CA SER A 40 4.21 8.29 1.21
C SER A 40 3.92 8.04 -0.28
N VAL A 41 3.00 8.83 -0.84
CA VAL A 41 2.68 8.89 -2.27
C VAL A 41 2.59 10.36 -2.68
N ASN A 42 3.38 10.78 -3.67
CA ASN A 42 3.40 12.16 -4.18
C ASN A 42 3.46 13.20 -3.03
N ASP A 43 4.39 12.98 -2.10
CA ASP A 43 4.62 13.80 -0.90
C ASP A 43 3.48 13.82 0.13
N VAL A 44 2.39 13.08 -0.08
CA VAL A 44 1.36 12.85 0.93
C VAL A 44 1.78 11.70 1.84
N ASP A 45 1.72 11.90 3.16
CA ASP A 45 1.98 10.86 4.16
C ASP A 45 0.90 9.77 4.13
N PHE A 46 1.34 8.50 4.15
CA PHE A 46 0.47 7.31 4.11
C PHE A 46 0.53 6.50 5.41
N GLN A 47 1.23 6.99 6.44
CA GLN A 47 1.40 6.26 7.69
C GLN A 47 0.15 6.33 8.57
N ASP A 48 -0.57 7.46 8.59
CA ASP A 48 -1.84 7.64 9.33
C ASP A 48 -3.02 8.04 8.42
N ILE A 49 -3.07 7.47 7.21
CA ILE A 49 -4.10 7.79 6.23
C ILE A 49 -5.30 6.84 6.31
N GLU A 50 -6.50 7.38 6.08
CA GLU A 50 -7.71 6.56 5.87
C GLU A 50 -7.59 5.72 4.60
N HIS A 51 -8.10 4.48 4.66
CA HIS A 51 -8.05 3.57 3.52
C HIS A 51 -8.72 4.15 2.27
N SER A 52 -9.91 4.75 2.45
CA SER A 52 -10.66 5.39 1.36
C SER A 52 -9.87 6.53 0.72
N LYS A 53 -9.19 7.34 1.53
CA LYS A 53 -8.37 8.45 1.04
C LYS A 53 -7.13 7.97 0.29
N ALA A 54 -6.47 6.91 0.77
CA ALA A 54 -5.37 6.27 0.05
C ALA A 54 -5.82 5.78 -1.34
N VAL A 55 -6.99 5.13 -1.41
CA VAL A 55 -7.59 4.67 -2.68
C VAL A 55 -7.88 5.84 -3.62
N GLU A 56 -8.43 6.94 -3.10
CA GLU A 56 -8.73 8.15 -3.88
C GLU A 56 -7.46 8.75 -4.51
N ILE A 57 -6.41 8.95 -3.71
CA ILE A 57 -5.13 9.52 -4.17
C ILE A 57 -4.51 8.63 -5.24
N LEU A 58 -4.43 7.33 -4.98
CA LEU A 58 -3.83 6.35 -5.89
C LEU A 58 -4.59 6.27 -7.23
N LYS A 59 -5.92 6.43 -7.22
CA LYS A 59 -6.73 6.36 -8.46
C LYS A 59 -6.72 7.64 -9.30
N THR A 60 -6.47 8.79 -8.68
CA THR A 60 -6.53 10.10 -9.35
C THR A 60 -5.18 10.57 -9.88
N ALA A 61 -4.08 10.02 -9.36
CA ALA A 61 -2.74 10.34 -9.80
C ALA A 61 -2.45 9.84 -11.22
N ARG A 62 -1.90 10.72 -12.07
CA ARG A 62 -1.38 10.36 -13.42
C ARG A 62 -0.01 9.69 -13.34
N GLU A 63 0.81 10.13 -12.40
CA GLU A 63 2.13 9.60 -12.09
C GLU A 63 2.26 9.49 -10.57
N ILE A 64 2.94 8.43 -10.12
CA ILE A 64 3.02 8.07 -8.72
C ILE A 64 4.50 7.88 -8.35
N THR A 65 4.98 8.72 -7.45
CA THR A 65 6.24 8.51 -6.72
C THR A 65 5.90 8.01 -5.32
N MET A 66 6.44 6.86 -4.93
CA MET A 66 6.17 6.23 -3.64
C MET A 66 7.45 6.06 -2.84
N ARG A 67 7.37 6.26 -1.53
CA ARG A 67 8.35 5.73 -0.58
C ARG A 67 7.74 4.53 0.10
N VAL A 68 8.43 3.41 0.03
CA VAL A 68 8.01 2.16 0.64
C VAL A 68 9.11 1.61 1.55
N ARG A 69 8.70 0.78 2.50
CA ARG A 69 9.61 -0.02 3.31
C ARG A 69 9.10 -1.45 3.33
N TYR A 70 9.96 -2.40 3.00
CA TYR A 70 9.65 -3.81 3.19
C TYR A 70 9.47 -4.09 4.68
N PHE A 71 8.25 -4.42 5.11
CA PHE A 71 7.93 -4.66 6.52
C PHE A 71 6.93 -5.83 6.70
N PRO A 72 7.36 -7.07 6.39
CA PRO A 72 6.48 -8.23 6.30
C PRO A 72 5.84 -8.64 7.64
N TYR A 73 6.47 -8.33 8.78
CA TYR A 73 5.94 -8.65 10.10
C TYR A 73 4.61 -7.91 10.40
N ASN A 74 4.57 -6.59 10.22
CA ASN A 74 3.35 -5.82 10.45
C ASN A 74 2.26 -6.17 9.43
N TYR A 75 2.67 -6.51 8.22
CA TYR A 75 1.77 -6.98 7.18
C TYR A 75 1.06 -8.30 7.56
N GLN A 76 1.78 -9.25 8.15
CA GLN A 76 1.20 -10.50 8.65
C GLN A 76 0.20 -10.23 9.78
N ARG A 77 0.57 -9.40 10.76
CA ARG A 77 -0.34 -8.99 11.85
C ARG A 77 -1.63 -8.33 11.33
N GLN A 78 -1.52 -7.57 10.25
CA GLN A 78 -2.70 -6.96 9.61
C GLN A 78 -3.58 -8.01 8.92
N LYS A 79 -2.99 -9.02 8.25
CA LYS A 79 -3.76 -10.15 7.70
C LYS A 79 -4.59 -10.82 8.78
N GLU A 80 -3.95 -11.21 9.88
CA GLU A 80 -4.57 -11.93 11.00
C GLU A 80 -5.78 -11.20 11.59
N ARG A 81 -5.71 -9.86 11.70
CA ARG A 81 -6.79 -9.02 12.20
C ARG A 81 -8.03 -8.94 11.31
N THR A 82 -7.91 -9.28 10.02
CA THR A 82 -9.00 -9.16 9.04
C THR A 82 -9.71 -10.50 8.78
N VAL A 83 -9.32 -11.57 9.49
CA VAL A 83 -9.90 -12.93 9.33
C VAL A 83 -11.06 -13.19 10.32
N HIS A 84 -11.46 -12.19 11.10
CA HIS A 84 -12.59 -12.24 12.05
C HIS A 84 -13.59 -11.13 11.69
#